data_AF-A0A0G0WDW0-F1
#
_entry.id   AF-A0A0G0WDW0-F1
#
_cell.length_a   1.000
_cell.length_b   1.000
_cell.length_c   1.000
_cell.angle_alpha   90.00
_cell.angle_beta   90.00
_cell.angle_gamma   90.00
#
_symmetry.space_group_name_H-M   'P 1'
#
loop_
_entity.id
_entity.type
_entity.pdbx_description
1 polymer ?
#
loop_
_entity_poly.entity_id
_entity_poly.type
_entity_poly.pdbx_seq_one_letter_code
_entity_poly.pdbx_strand_id
1 'polypeptide(L)'
;MKLSIIIPNFNGEGILKKNLPHVLKSIEEYEGNAELIIVDDSSVDSSVGFIGEFISKNKDFEIKLFQNETNLGFSSTVNKGARNASGDIIILLNSDVEPRPDFLKYLVKNFENDNVFATGFLDESEENGKIVREDFSYTGGERLEREILFGRQEEAVLSESLYGRSLEAWMKSITLSTGTI
;
A
#
# COMPACT_ATOMS: atom_id res chain seq x y z
N MET A 1 4.90 -14.24 -7.15
CA MET A 1 3.65 -13.64 -6.65
C MET A 1 3.31 -12.45 -7.51
N LYS A 2 2.02 -12.18 -7.75
CA LYS A 2 1.54 -10.92 -8.31
C LYS A 2 1.30 -9.94 -7.16
N LEU A 3 1.72 -8.68 -7.32
CA LEU A 3 1.52 -7.62 -6.32
C LEU A 3 0.45 -6.63 -6.78
N SER A 4 -0.35 -6.11 -5.86
CA SER A 4 -1.23 -4.96 -6.10
C SER A 4 -0.84 -3.81 -5.17
N ILE A 5 -0.26 -2.76 -5.73
CA ILE A 5 0.11 -1.55 -5.00
C ILE A 5 -1.05 -0.58 -5.07
N ILE A 6 -1.58 -0.17 -3.91
CA ILE A 6 -2.73 0.73 -3.80
C ILE A 6 -2.22 2.06 -3.25
N ILE A 7 -2.46 3.14 -4.00
CA ILE A 7 -2.15 4.51 -3.60
C ILE A 7 -3.45 5.31 -3.53
N PRO A 8 -3.92 5.69 -2.33
CA PRO A 8 -4.99 6.66 -2.18
C PRO A 8 -4.46 8.07 -2.50
N ASN A 9 -5.28 8.90 -3.15
CA ASN A 9 -4.94 10.28 -3.48
C ASN A 9 -6.09 11.22 -3.09
N PHE A 10 -5.75 12.35 -2.48
CA PHE A 10 -6.65 13.48 -2.28
C PHE A 10 -5.86 14.78 -2.37
N ASN A 11 -6.11 15.59 -3.41
CA ASN A 11 -5.40 16.83 -3.69
C ASN A 11 -3.86 16.70 -3.67
N GLY A 12 -3.34 15.62 -4.24
CA GLY A 12 -1.94 15.22 -4.13
C GLY A 12 -1.07 15.47 -5.37
N GLU A 13 -1.41 16.38 -6.29
CA GLU A 13 -0.70 16.53 -7.58
C GLU A 13 0.83 16.63 -7.42
N GLY A 14 1.31 17.51 -6.53
CA GLY A 14 2.74 17.71 -6.32
C GLY A 14 3.43 16.49 -5.70
N ILE A 15 2.73 15.81 -4.78
CA ILE A 15 3.20 14.61 -4.10
C ILE A 15 3.33 13.45 -5.09
N LEU A 16 2.29 13.22 -5.90
CA LEU A 16 2.28 12.17 -6.92
C LEU A 16 3.35 12.39 -7.99
N LYS A 17 3.55 13.65 -8.44
CA LYS A 17 4.63 14.00 -9.37
C LYS A 17 6.01 13.61 -8.85
N LYS A 18 6.23 13.78 -7.54
CA LYS A 18 7.47 13.40 -6.88
C LYS A 18 7.60 11.88 -6.78
N ASN A 19 6.58 11.19 -6.31
CA ASN A 19 6.73 9.82 -5.80
C ASN A 19 6.36 8.70 -6.80
N LEU A 20 5.41 8.90 -7.73
CA LEU A 20 5.01 7.86 -8.69
C LEU A 20 6.17 7.32 -9.55
N PRO A 21 7.16 8.13 -10.01
CA PRO A 21 8.33 7.60 -10.71
C PRO A 21 9.12 6.58 -9.90
N HIS A 22 9.22 6.76 -8.58
CA HIS A 22 9.93 5.83 -7.68
C HIS A 22 9.15 4.52 -7.50
N VAL A 23 7.81 4.61 -7.47
CA VAL A 23 6.93 3.42 -7.46
C VAL A 23 7.12 2.60 -8.73
N LEU A 24 7.11 3.24 -9.91
CA LEU A 24 7.33 2.51 -11.17
C LEU A 24 8.73 1.89 -11.24
N LYS A 25 9.77 2.62 -10.79
CA LYS A 25 11.11 2.06 -10.73
C LYS A 25 11.18 0.81 -9.84
N SER A 26 10.45 0.83 -8.72
CA SER A 26 10.38 -0.33 -7.85
C SER A 26 9.66 -1.51 -8.50
N ILE A 27 8.59 -1.24 -9.26
CA ILE A 27 7.88 -2.26 -10.05
C ILE A 27 8.79 -2.82 -11.15
N GLU A 28 9.58 -1.98 -11.82
CA GLU A 28 10.52 -2.39 -12.86
C GLU A 28 11.64 -3.30 -12.32
N GLU A 29 12.12 -3.03 -11.10
CA GLU A 29 13.14 -3.86 -10.44
C GLU A 29 12.56 -5.14 -9.81
N TYR A 30 11.24 -5.31 -9.76
CA TYR A 30 10.59 -6.50 -9.25
C TYR A 30 10.55 -7.60 -10.32
N GLU A 31 11.09 -8.79 -10.00
CA GLU A 31 11.15 -9.93 -10.94
C GLU A 31 9.77 -10.54 -11.26
N GLY A 32 8.73 -10.19 -10.51
CA GLY A 32 7.36 -10.68 -10.71
C GLY A 32 6.44 -9.68 -11.40
N ASN A 33 5.14 -9.97 -11.39
CA ASN A 33 4.13 -9.06 -11.93
C ASN A 33 3.62 -8.12 -10.83
N ALA A 34 3.43 -6.85 -11.15
CA ALA A 34 2.75 -5.92 -10.25
C ALA A 34 1.75 -5.06 -11.02
N GLU A 35 0.66 -4.71 -10.35
CA GLU A 35 -0.25 -3.66 -10.79
C GLU A 35 -0.21 -2.48 -9.81
N LEU A 36 -0.42 -1.28 -10.34
CA LEU A 36 -0.55 -0.05 -9.58
C LEU A 36 -2.00 0.43 -9.67
N ILE A 37 -2.67 0.51 -8.52
CA ILE A 37 -4.04 0.98 -8.38
C ILE A 37 -4.00 2.32 -7.66
N ILE A 38 -4.36 3.38 -8.36
CA ILE A 38 -4.51 4.71 -7.78
C ILE A 38 -6.00 4.96 -7.55
N VAL A 39 -6.38 5.36 -6.34
CA VAL A 39 -7.77 5.70 -6.03
C VAL A 39 -7.83 7.16 -5.60
N ASP A 40 -8.43 7.99 -6.43
CA ASP A 40 -8.70 9.39 -6.13
C ASP A 40 -9.96 9.56 -5.29
N ASP A 41 -9.88 10.34 -4.22
CA ASP A 41 -10.96 10.56 -3.27
C ASP A 41 -11.68 11.90 -3.50
N SER A 42 -12.11 12.15 -4.74
CA SER A 42 -12.80 13.37 -5.17
C SER A 42 -11.91 14.61 -5.06
N SER A 43 -10.69 14.54 -5.60
CA SER A 43 -9.77 15.67 -5.66
C SER A 43 -10.32 16.82 -6.54
N VAL A 44 -9.95 18.04 -6.18
CA VAL A 44 -10.31 19.27 -6.91
C VAL A 44 -9.09 19.96 -7.54
N ASP A 45 -7.89 19.47 -7.26
CA ASP A 45 -6.65 19.89 -7.92
C ASP A 45 -6.45 19.17 -9.27
N SER A 46 -5.29 19.35 -9.90
CA SER A 46 -4.99 18.71 -11.19
C SER A 46 -4.45 17.27 -11.06
N SER A 47 -4.52 16.65 -9.87
CA SER A 47 -3.95 15.32 -9.63
C SER A 47 -4.56 14.25 -10.54
N VAL A 48 -5.88 14.25 -10.74
CA VAL A 48 -6.57 13.33 -11.66
C VAL A 48 -6.07 13.46 -13.09
N GLY A 49 -5.91 14.70 -13.57
CA GLY A 49 -5.36 14.96 -14.91
C GLY A 49 -3.92 14.48 -15.05
N PHE A 50 -3.09 14.76 -14.04
CA PHE A 50 -1.72 14.27 -13.98
C PHE A 50 -1.65 12.74 -13.99
N ILE A 51 -2.49 12.04 -13.21
CA ILE A 51 -2.53 10.57 -13.20
C ILE A 51 -2.90 10.03 -14.58
N GLY A 52 -3.87 10.64 -15.28
CA GLY A 52 -4.24 10.23 -16.63
C GLY A 52 -3.09 10.37 -17.64
N GLU A 53 -2.33 11.47 -17.57
CA GLU A 53 -1.11 11.63 -18.37
C GLU A 53 -0.03 10.62 -18.00
N PHE A 54 0.15 10.37 -16.71
CA PHE A 54 1.13 9.43 -16.19
C PHE A 54 0.86 8.02 -16.71
N ILE A 55 -0.40 7.56 -16.67
CA ILE A 55 -0.82 6.26 -17.24
C ILE A 55 -0.54 6.23 -18.74
N SER A 56 -0.86 7.30 -19.46
CA SER A 56 -0.68 7.37 -20.91
C SER A 56 0.79 7.29 -21.35
N LYS A 57 1.71 7.78 -20.51
CA LYS A 57 3.17 7.76 -20.75
C LYS A 57 3.82 6.42 -20.36
N ASN A 58 3.19 5.63 -19.49
CA ASN A 58 3.76 4.41 -18.90
C ASN A 58 2.94 3.17 -19.25
N LYS A 59 2.69 2.94 -20.55
CA LYS A 59 1.81 1.87 -21.04
C LYS A 59 2.32 0.45 -20.82
N ASP A 60 3.60 0.30 -20.52
CA ASP A 60 4.22 -0.99 -20.23
C ASP A 60 3.89 -1.50 -18.81
N PHE A 61 3.25 -0.67 -17.99
CA PHE A 61 2.82 -1.00 -16.62
C PHE A 61 1.30 -1.19 -16.53
N GLU A 62 0.85 -2.14 -15.70
CA GLU A 62 -0.58 -2.29 -15.37
C GLU A 62 -1.00 -1.22 -14.35
N ILE A 63 -1.43 -0.05 -14.82
CA ILE A 63 -1.87 1.06 -13.97
C ILE A 63 -3.38 1.31 -14.11
N LYS A 64 -4.10 1.35 -13.00
CA LYS A 64 -5.55 1.60 -12.92
C LYS A 64 -5.83 2.84 -12.10
N LEU A 65 -6.73 3.70 -12.58
CA LEU A 65 -7.27 4.85 -11.84
C LEU A 65 -8.75 4.62 -11.53
N PHE A 66 -9.10 4.75 -10.26
CA PHE A 66 -10.48 4.81 -9.79
C PHE A 66 -10.74 6.16 -9.12
N GLN A 67 -11.96 6.68 -9.22
CA GLN A 67 -12.33 7.96 -8.62
C GLN A 67 -13.58 7.77 -7.75
N ASN A 68 -13.60 8.33 -6.55
CA ASN A 68 -14.80 8.46 -5.73
C ASN A 68 -15.61 9.70 -6.16
N GLU A 69 -16.93 9.61 -6.06
CA GLU A 69 -17.83 10.72 -6.39
C GLU A 69 -17.81 11.82 -5.32
N THR A 70 -17.45 11.47 -4.09
CA THR A 70 -17.31 12.35 -2.93
C THR A 70 -16.09 11.93 -2.14
N ASN A 71 -15.55 12.81 -1.29
CA ASN A 71 -14.50 12.44 -0.35
C ASN A 71 -15.06 11.47 0.71
N LEU A 72 -14.60 10.22 0.69
CA LEU A 72 -15.03 9.12 1.56
C LEU A 72 -14.00 8.80 2.66
N GLY A 73 -12.87 9.50 2.66
CA GLY A 73 -11.76 9.27 3.57
C GLY A 73 -10.87 8.10 3.17
N PHE A 74 -9.71 8.04 3.81
CA PHE A 74 -8.63 7.09 3.53
C PHE A 74 -9.10 5.63 3.48
N SER A 75 -9.76 5.15 4.54
CA SER A 75 -10.19 3.76 4.65
C SER A 75 -11.12 3.32 3.51
N SER A 76 -12.10 4.14 3.15
CA SER A 76 -13.03 3.84 2.06
C SER A 76 -12.32 3.81 0.70
N THR A 77 -11.40 4.75 0.50
CA THR A 77 -10.59 4.89 -0.71
C THR A 77 -9.66 3.69 -0.91
N VAL A 78 -8.94 3.28 0.14
CA VAL A 78 -8.11 2.07 0.13
C VAL A 78 -8.95 0.82 -0.10
N ASN A 79 -10.08 0.67 0.60
CA ASN A 79 -10.96 -0.48 0.44
C ASN A 79 -11.51 -0.63 -0.99
N LYS A 80 -11.74 0.49 -1.69
CA LYS A 80 -12.07 0.47 -3.12
C LYS A 80 -10.93 -0.06 -3.96
N GLY A 81 -9.70 0.35 -3.68
CA GLY A 81 -8.50 -0.20 -4.33
C GLY A 81 -8.38 -1.70 -4.07
N ALA A 82 -8.53 -2.14 -2.83
CA ALA A 82 -8.38 -3.53 -2.42
C ALA A 82 -9.41 -4.46 -3.08
N ARG A 83 -10.65 -3.99 -3.25
CA ARG A 83 -11.70 -4.72 -3.98
C ARG A 83 -11.40 -4.89 -5.47
N ASN A 84 -10.60 -4.00 -6.06
CA ASN A 84 -10.21 -4.05 -7.47
C ASN A 84 -8.82 -4.67 -7.71
N ALA A 85 -8.12 -5.04 -6.63
CA ALA A 85 -6.83 -5.71 -6.68
C ALA A 85 -6.96 -7.16 -7.20
N SER A 86 -5.97 -7.60 -7.96
CA SER A 86 -5.85 -8.94 -8.54
C SER A 86 -4.55 -9.65 -8.14
N GLY A 87 -3.68 -8.99 -7.37
CA GLY A 87 -2.45 -9.56 -6.83
C GLY A 87 -2.70 -10.50 -5.67
N ASP A 88 -1.73 -11.38 -5.44
CA ASP A 88 -1.66 -12.29 -4.29
C ASP A 88 -1.43 -11.49 -2.99
N ILE A 89 -0.66 -10.40 -3.10
CA ILE A 89 -0.31 -9.49 -1.99
C ILE A 89 -0.83 -8.09 -2.30
N ILE A 90 -1.50 -7.46 -1.34
CA ILE A 90 -1.97 -6.08 -1.40
C ILE A 90 -1.04 -5.17 -0.59
N ILE A 91 -0.42 -4.22 -1.28
CA ILE A 91 0.49 -3.23 -0.71
C ILE A 91 -0.24 -1.89 -0.57
N LEU A 92 -0.47 -1.41 0.65
CA LEU A 92 -1.00 -0.07 0.87
C LEU A 92 0.14 0.93 0.98
N LEU A 93 0.29 1.80 -0.01
CA LEU A 93 1.37 2.78 -0.08
C LEU A 93 0.77 4.18 -0.09
N ASN A 94 1.04 4.96 0.96
CA ASN A 94 0.59 6.34 0.99
C ASN A 94 1.27 7.16 -0.12
N SER A 95 0.54 8.14 -0.66
CA SER A 95 1.04 8.93 -1.80
C SER A 95 2.32 9.70 -1.50
N ASP A 96 2.56 10.07 -0.24
CA ASP A 96 3.69 10.85 0.25
C ASP A 96 4.97 10.03 0.51
N VAL A 97 4.90 8.71 0.41
CA VAL A 97 6.07 7.83 0.55
C VAL A 97 6.87 7.78 -0.74
N GLU A 98 8.19 7.96 -0.62
CA GLU A 98 9.17 7.76 -1.69
C GLU A 98 9.82 6.38 -1.51
N PRO A 99 9.36 5.33 -2.21
CA PRO A 99 9.92 4.00 -2.03
C PRO A 99 11.34 3.89 -2.60
N ARG A 100 12.20 3.15 -1.90
CA ARG A 100 13.47 2.70 -2.47
C ARG A 100 13.20 1.67 -3.57
N PRO A 101 13.96 1.65 -4.67
CA PRO A 101 13.70 0.74 -5.79
C PRO A 101 13.62 -0.75 -5.40
N ASP A 102 14.39 -1.17 -4.41
CA ASP A 102 14.47 -2.57 -3.98
C ASP A 102 13.44 -2.97 -2.89
N PHE A 103 12.51 -2.09 -2.51
CA PHE A 103 11.63 -2.35 -1.36
C PHE A 103 10.71 -3.55 -1.56
N LEU A 104 10.20 -3.76 -2.78
CA LEU A 104 9.31 -4.88 -3.11
C LEU A 104 10.01 -6.23 -2.90
N LYS A 105 11.30 -6.30 -3.20
CA LYS A 105 12.11 -7.51 -3.01
C LYS A 105 12.18 -7.92 -1.54
N TYR A 106 12.44 -6.98 -0.64
CA TYR A 106 12.52 -7.28 0.80
C TYR A 106 11.15 -7.63 1.37
N LEU A 107 10.12 -6.93 0.91
CA LEU A 107 8.75 -7.14 1.35
C LEU A 107 8.26 -8.53 0.99
N VAL A 108 8.45 -8.97 -0.26
CA VAL A 108 8.00 -10.29 -0.73
C VAL A 108 8.73 -11.43 -0.01
N LYS A 109 9.97 -11.23 0.41
CA LYS A 109 10.75 -12.22 1.16
C LYS A 109 10.08 -12.61 2.48
N ASN A 110 9.38 -11.69 3.14
CA ASN A 110 8.68 -11.99 4.40
C ASN A 110 7.54 -13.00 4.21
N PHE A 111 6.94 -13.03 3.02
CA PHE A 111 5.85 -13.95 2.66
C PHE A 111 6.35 -15.31 2.14
N GLU A 112 7.66 -15.57 2.15
CA GLU A 112 8.19 -16.94 1.97
C GLU A 112 7.88 -17.83 3.18
N ASN A 113 7.53 -17.23 4.33
CA ASN A 113 7.05 -17.94 5.50
C ASN A 113 5.52 -18.01 5.48
N ASP A 114 4.97 -19.20 5.30
CA ASP A 114 3.52 -19.46 5.24
C ASP A 114 2.73 -19.01 6.50
N ASN A 115 3.41 -18.65 7.59
CA ASN A 115 2.79 -18.13 8.81
C ASN A 115 2.71 -16.59 8.86
N VAL A 116 3.24 -15.89 7.85
CA VAL A 116 3.19 -14.43 7.75
C VAL A 116 1.98 -14.03 6.91
N PHE A 117 1.10 -13.21 7.48
CA PHE A 117 -0.10 -12.72 6.79
C PHE A 117 -0.02 -11.21 6.47
N ALA A 118 0.87 -10.49 7.16
CA ALA A 118 1.08 -9.05 7.01
C ALA A 118 2.50 -8.69 7.46
N THR A 119 3.09 -7.68 6.81
CA THR A 119 4.32 -7.03 7.26
C THR A 119 4.19 -5.52 7.13
N GLY A 120 4.98 -4.77 7.87
CA GLY A 120 5.15 -3.33 7.67
C GLY A 120 6.35 -3.05 6.76
N PHE A 121 6.54 -1.77 6.46
CA PHE A 121 7.75 -1.27 5.83
C PHE A 121 8.80 -0.96 6.91
N LEU A 122 10.07 -1.10 6.55
CA LEU A 122 11.14 -0.38 7.24
C LEU A 122 11.07 1.09 6.80
N ASP A 123 10.60 1.95 7.68
CA ASP A 123 10.52 3.39 7.44
C ASP A 123 11.88 4.03 7.76
N GLU A 124 12.41 4.82 6.84
CA GLU A 124 13.61 5.64 7.04
C GLU A 124 13.19 7.11 6.98
N SER A 125 13.12 7.78 8.14
CA SER A 125 12.86 9.22 8.22
C SER A 125 14.14 9.99 8.56
N GLU A 126 14.27 11.22 8.06
CA GLU A 126 15.32 12.13 8.51
C GLU A 126 14.74 13.13 9.51
N GLU A 127 15.19 13.05 10.76
CA GLU A 127 14.81 13.96 11.83
C GLU A 127 16.06 14.70 12.35
N ASN A 128 16.09 16.02 12.20
CA ASN A 128 17.19 16.87 12.66
C ASN A 128 18.58 16.45 12.12
N GLY A 129 18.66 16.02 10.86
CA GLY A 129 19.92 15.58 10.24
C GLY A 129 20.35 14.16 10.65
N LYS A 130 19.47 13.39 11.29
CA LYS A 130 19.71 11.98 11.64
C LYS A 130 18.70 11.08 10.95
N ILE A 131 19.18 9.97 10.43
CA ILE A 131 18.34 8.90 9.90
C ILE A 131 17.78 8.10 11.08
N VAL A 132 16.46 8.03 11.17
CA VAL A 132 15.69 7.19 12.09
C VAL A 132 15.13 6.01 11.30
N ARG A 133 15.19 4.80 11.86
CA ARG A 133 14.72 3.56 11.24
C ARG A 133 13.69 2.89 12.12
N GLU A 134 12.51 2.58 11.59
CA GLU A 134 11.47 1.83 12.30
C GLU A 134 11.02 0.63 11.47
N ASP A 135 11.07 -0.57 12.05
CA ASP A 135 10.63 -1.83 11.41
C ASP A 135 9.40 -2.37 12.13
N PHE A 136 8.42 -2.87 11.38
CA PHE A 136 7.21 -3.48 11.90
C PHE A 136 6.97 -4.81 11.17
N SER A 137 6.89 -5.92 11.92
CA SER A 137 6.46 -7.21 11.40
C SER A 137 5.34 -7.78 12.27
N TYR A 138 4.33 -8.38 11.64
CA TYR A 138 3.20 -9.00 12.32
C TYR A 138 3.21 -10.50 12.06
N THR A 139 3.20 -11.30 13.12
CA THR A 139 3.12 -12.76 13.03
C THR A 139 1.90 -13.25 13.83
N GLY A 140 1.05 -14.05 13.19
CA GLY A 140 -0.14 -14.65 13.82
C GLY A 140 -1.49 -14.11 13.32
N GLY A 141 -2.33 -15.02 12.82
CA GLY A 141 -3.69 -14.78 12.32
C GLY A 141 -4.15 -15.96 11.46
N GLU A 142 -5.46 -16.24 11.38
CA GLU A 142 -5.97 -17.20 10.38
C GLU A 142 -5.68 -16.65 8.97
N ARG A 143 -5.18 -17.50 8.06
CA ARG A 143 -4.88 -17.15 6.66
C ARG A 143 -6.12 -16.54 6.00
N LEU A 144 -6.10 -15.24 5.74
CA LEU A 144 -7.11 -14.56 4.94
C LEU A 144 -6.87 -14.89 3.46
N GLU A 145 -7.89 -14.75 2.62
CA GLU A 145 -7.76 -15.00 1.17
C GLU A 145 -6.79 -14.01 0.49
N ARG A 146 -6.39 -12.92 1.15
CA ARG A 146 -5.43 -11.90 0.68
C ARG A 146 -4.58 -11.33 1.82
N GLU A 147 -3.29 -11.12 1.55
CA GLU A 147 -2.30 -10.53 2.48
C GLU A 147 -2.25 -9.00 2.33
N ILE A 148 -2.21 -8.24 3.44
CA ILE A 148 -2.36 -6.78 3.45
C ILE A 148 -1.20 -6.12 4.22
N LEU A 149 -0.62 -5.06 3.65
CA LEU A 149 0.50 -4.30 4.23
C LEU A 149 0.07 -2.89 4.64
N PHE A 150 0.64 -2.36 5.73
CA PHE A 150 0.30 -1.04 6.27
C PHE A 150 1.49 -0.07 6.15
N GLY A 151 1.22 1.16 5.69
CA GLY A 151 2.09 2.34 5.86
C GLY A 151 1.60 3.21 7.03
N ARG A 152 2.50 3.97 7.66
CA ARG A 152 2.32 4.72 8.91
C ARG A 152 1.23 5.81 8.82
N GLN A 153 0.02 5.54 9.32
CA GLN A 153 -0.74 6.30 10.32
C GLN A 153 -2.16 5.73 10.43
N GLU A 154 -2.56 5.49 11.69
CA GLU A 154 -3.90 5.31 12.28
C GLU A 154 -5.04 4.76 11.39
N GLU A 155 -5.47 3.54 11.75
CA GLU A 155 -6.76 2.94 11.40
C GLU A 155 -6.98 2.60 9.91
N ALA A 156 -6.26 1.60 9.38
CA ALA A 156 -6.90 0.78 8.34
C ALA A 156 -7.91 -0.15 9.03
N VAL A 157 -9.12 0.36 9.16
CA VAL A 157 -10.31 -0.46 9.41
C VAL A 157 -10.59 -1.20 8.10
N LEU A 158 -10.04 -2.40 7.99
CA LEU A 158 -10.64 -3.44 7.16
C LEU A 158 -11.97 -3.81 7.82
N SER A 159 -13.00 -3.05 7.50
CA SER A 159 -14.34 -3.26 8.04
C SER A 159 -14.85 -4.65 7.63
N GLU A 160 -15.82 -5.17 8.40
CA GLU A 160 -16.53 -6.44 8.24
C GLU A 160 -16.94 -6.79 6.80
N SER A 161 -16.99 -5.82 5.88
CA SER A 161 -17.42 -5.96 4.49
C SER A 161 -16.52 -6.81 3.59
N LEU A 162 -15.28 -7.13 3.99
CA LEU A 162 -14.41 -8.05 3.23
C LEU A 162 -14.47 -9.51 3.74
N TYR A 163 -14.75 -9.75 5.02
CA TYR A 163 -14.56 -11.09 5.63
C TYR A 163 -15.62 -11.53 6.66
N GLY A 164 -16.69 -10.76 6.89
CA GLY A 164 -17.86 -11.24 7.64
C GLY A 164 -17.66 -11.60 9.12
N ARG A 165 -16.65 -11.05 9.82
CA ARG A 165 -16.47 -11.20 11.28
C ARG A 165 -16.15 -9.88 11.99
N SER A 166 -16.60 -9.77 13.24
CA SER A 166 -16.48 -8.57 14.07
C SER A 166 -15.04 -8.21 14.44
N LEU A 167 -14.76 -6.89 14.41
CA LEU A 167 -13.47 -6.26 14.69
C LEU A 167 -12.78 -6.76 15.98
N GLU A 168 -13.57 -7.11 17.01
CA GLU A 168 -13.07 -7.54 18.31
C GLU A 168 -12.31 -8.88 18.27
N ALA A 169 -12.66 -9.78 17.35
CA ALA A 169 -11.95 -11.05 17.17
C ALA A 169 -10.59 -10.85 16.50
N TRP A 170 -10.48 -9.82 15.64
CA TRP A 170 -9.27 -9.51 14.87
C TRP A 170 -8.18 -8.88 15.75
N MET A 171 -8.54 -7.91 16.60
CA MET A 171 -7.59 -7.24 17.51
C MET A 171 -6.96 -8.18 18.55
N LYS A 172 -7.61 -9.29 18.92
CA LYS A 172 -7.04 -10.28 19.85
C LYS A 172 -5.96 -11.17 19.23
N SER A 173 -5.84 -11.21 17.90
CA SER A 173 -4.89 -12.08 17.19
C SER A 173 -3.52 -11.45 16.93
N ILE A 174 -3.40 -10.12 17.05
CA ILE A 174 -2.14 -9.40 16.88
C ILE A 174 -1.27 -9.61 18.12
N THR A 175 -0.36 -10.58 18.05
CA THR A 175 0.71 -10.69 19.03
C THR A 175 1.88 -9.83 18.55
N LEU A 176 2.10 -8.68 19.21
CA LEU A 176 3.33 -7.91 19.06
C LEU A 176 4.50 -8.76 19.60
N SER A 177 5.26 -9.41 18.73
CA SER A 177 6.58 -9.89 19.14
C SER A 177 7.54 -8.70 19.05
N THR A 178 7.64 -7.92 20.13
CA THR A 178 8.76 -6.99 20.30
C THR A 178 10.03 -7.82 20.51
N GLY A 179 10.67 -8.21 19.42
CA GLY A 179 11.97 -8.86 19.43
C GLY A 179 13.05 -7.78 19.41
N THR A 180 13.60 -7.48 20.59
CA THR A 180 14.85 -6.72 20.73
C THR A 180 15.97 -7.47 20.00
N ILE A 181 16.64 -6.80 19.04
CA ILE A 181 18.00 -7.15 18.63
C ILE A 181 18.96 -6.19 19.34
#